data_AF-A0A849NJI6-F1
#
_entry.id   AF-A0A849NJI6-F1
#
_cell.length_a   1.000
_cell.length_b   1.000
_cell.length_c   1.000
_cell.angle_alpha   90.00
_cell.angle_beta   90.00
_cell.angle_gamma   90.00
#
_symmetry.space_group_name_H-M   'P 1'
#
loop_
_entity.id
_entity.type
_entity.pdbx_description
1 polymer ?
#
loop_
_entity_poly.entity_id
_entity_poly.type
_entity_poly.pdbx_seq_one_letter_code
_entity_poly.pdbx_strand_id
1 'polypeptide(L)'
;MISSHGIKLNWLAEQLDLKIQTLSYLIYESPKLDEDIYSKVKESIEAYQYELSFYDNKQIDSYDLFTDEKIHIGMGDRIRIFAKRKYGTLKSLAEAMEISPQQLQQYISGNREPGSKILARLLRLGCDINWLLGGTEKAESYRVYKLENDLKKLQETFDKLNLLIEEVKTSN
;
A
#
# COMPACT_ATOMS: atom_id res chain seq x y z
N MET A 1 18.35 9.31 14.38
CA MET A 1 17.45 8.99 13.26
C MET A 1 16.29 8.07 13.66
N ILE A 2 16.52 6.94 14.34
CA ILE A 2 15.43 6.04 14.76
C ILE A 2 14.67 6.58 15.99
N SER A 3 15.39 7.18 16.94
CA SER A 3 14.81 7.88 18.09
C SER A 3 14.10 9.20 17.74
N SER A 4 14.47 9.85 16.63
CA SER A 4 13.85 11.12 16.21
C SER A 4 12.51 10.94 15.51
N HIS A 5 12.16 9.71 15.11
CA HIS A 5 10.89 9.35 14.46
C HIS A 5 9.98 8.49 15.35
N GLY A 6 10.33 8.30 16.63
CA GLY A 6 9.48 7.57 17.59
C GLY A 6 9.35 6.06 17.36
N ILE A 7 10.19 5.47 16.50
CA ILE A 7 10.09 4.05 16.13
C ILE A 7 10.66 3.19 17.25
N LYS A 8 9.83 2.29 17.79
CA LYS A 8 10.25 1.34 18.83
C LYS A 8 11.20 0.31 18.23
N LEU A 9 12.41 0.21 18.81
CA LEU A 9 13.44 -0.73 18.39
C LEU A 9 12.96 -2.19 18.36
N ASN A 10 12.09 -2.58 19.30
CA ASN A 10 11.53 -3.93 19.34
C ASN A 10 10.65 -4.23 18.12
N TRP A 11 9.83 -3.27 17.70
CA TRP A 11 9.01 -3.41 16.51
C TRP A 11 9.89 -3.54 15.25
N LEU A 12 10.94 -2.72 15.15
CA LEU A 12 11.87 -2.76 14.01
C LEU A 12 12.66 -4.09 13.96
N ALA A 13 13.02 -4.64 15.13
CA ALA A 13 13.69 -5.93 15.24
C ALA A 13 12.80 -7.08 14.77
N GLU A 14 11.53 -7.08 15.15
CA GLU A 14 10.54 -8.06 14.68
C GLU A 14 10.32 -7.98 13.16
N GLN A 15 10.26 -6.78 12.58
CA GLN A 15 10.10 -6.62 11.13
C GLN A 15 11.30 -7.09 10.31
N LEU A 16 12.51 -7.01 10.89
CA LEU A 16 13.75 -7.43 10.22
C LEU A 16 14.14 -8.88 10.51
N ASP A 17 13.33 -9.62 11.29
CA ASP A 17 13.64 -10.96 11.81
C ASP A 17 15.03 -11.02 12.52
N LEU A 18 15.34 -9.94 13.24
CA LEU A 18 16.59 -9.81 13.99
C LEU A 18 16.30 -9.78 15.48
N LYS A 19 17.23 -10.33 16.26
CA LYS A 19 17.19 -10.13 17.71
C LYS A 19 17.43 -8.66 18.00
N ILE A 20 16.65 -8.10 18.94
CA ILE A 20 16.78 -6.71 19.39
C ILE A 20 18.23 -6.34 19.73
N GLN A 21 18.95 -7.24 20.39
CA GLN A 21 20.36 -7.05 20.75
C GLN A 21 21.27 -6.92 19.52
N THR A 22 21.04 -7.74 18.49
CA THR A 22 21.75 -7.67 17.20
C THR A 22 21.44 -6.35 16.48
N LEU A 23 20.17 -5.95 16.47
CA LEU A 23 19.74 -4.70 15.86
C LEU A 23 20.34 -3.48 16.60
N SER A 24 20.37 -3.51 17.93
CA SER A 24 21.01 -2.48 18.76
C SER A 24 22.50 -2.35 18.43
N TYR A 25 23.22 -3.48 18.34
CA TYR A 25 24.64 -3.48 17.95
C TYR A 25 24.85 -2.86 16.56
N LEU A 26 24.03 -3.24 15.58
CA LEU A 26 24.13 -2.73 14.21
C LEU A 26 23.86 -1.23 14.10
N ILE A 27 22.99 -0.67 14.95
CA ILE A 27 22.64 0.74 14.94
C ILE A 27 23.67 1.60 15.69
N TYR A 28 24.20 1.09 16.81
CA TYR A 28 24.97 1.91 17.75
C TYR A 28 26.47 1.59 17.77
N GLU A 29 26.89 0.40 17.34
CA GLU A 29 28.27 -0.09 17.52
C GLU A 29 28.96 -0.51 16.21
N SER A 30 28.25 -0.63 15.08
CA SER A 30 28.88 -0.97 13.78
C SER A 30 29.41 0.27 13.04
N PRO A 31 30.73 0.37 12.77
CA PRO A 31 31.33 1.49 12.03
C PRO A 31 31.01 1.48 10.52
N LYS A 32 30.42 0.40 10.01
CA LYS A 32 29.76 0.38 8.71
C LYS A 32 28.27 0.22 8.96
N LEU A 33 27.57 1.34 9.00
CA LEU A 33 26.14 1.36 8.75
C LEU A 33 25.99 0.92 7.29
N ASP A 34 25.73 -0.37 7.08
CA ASP A 34 25.64 -0.94 5.74
C ASP A 34 24.56 -0.16 4.98
N GLU A 35 24.90 0.40 3.81
CA GLU A 35 24.00 1.15 2.92
C GLU A 35 22.66 0.40 2.74
N ASP A 36 22.71 -0.93 2.79
CA ASP A 36 21.57 -1.83 2.70
C ASP A 36 20.60 -1.74 3.90
N ILE A 37 21.10 -1.56 5.13
CA ILE A 37 20.27 -1.33 6.32
C ILE A 37 19.68 0.07 6.29
N TYR A 38 20.47 1.07 5.87
CA TYR A 38 19.96 2.44 5.70
C TYR A 38 18.84 2.50 4.67
N SER A 39 19.01 1.79 3.54
CA SER A 39 18.00 1.65 2.49
C SER A 39 16.73 0.98 3.01
N LYS A 40 16.84 -0.14 3.75
CA LYS A 40 15.68 -0.82 4.34
C LYS A 40 14.95 0.02 5.39
N VAL A 41 15.70 0.74 6.22
CA VAL A 41 15.13 1.66 7.23
C VAL A 41 14.44 2.83 6.54
N LYS A 42 15.04 3.39 5.48
CA LYS A 42 14.46 4.45 4.67
C LYS A 42 13.17 3.99 3.98
N GLU A 43 13.17 2.81 3.34
CA GLU A 43 11.96 2.23 2.73
C GLU A 43 10.86 2.01 3.78
N SER A 44 11.22 1.55 4.98
CA SER A 44 10.26 1.35 6.08
C SER A 44 9.67 2.67 6.59
N ILE A 45 10.48 3.73 6.66
CA ILE A 45 10.04 5.07 7.07
C ILE A 45 9.17 5.73 5.99
N GLU A 46 9.53 5.59 4.71
CA GLU A 46 8.75 6.09 3.58
C GLU A 46 7.37 5.42 3.49
N ALA A 47 7.30 4.11 3.74
CA ALA A 47 6.04 3.37 3.83
C ALA A 47 5.13 3.94 4.94
N TYR A 48 5.68 4.21 6.13
CA TYR A 48 4.95 4.75 7.27
C TYR A 48 4.47 6.20 7.05
N GLN A 49 5.32 7.07 6.49
CA GLN A 49 4.97 8.46 6.20
C GLN A 49 3.89 8.58 5.12
N TYR A 50 3.85 7.65 4.16
CA TYR A 50 2.79 7.58 3.17
C TYR A 50 1.44 7.23 3.79
N GLU A 51 1.38 6.24 4.71
CA GLU A 51 0.15 5.91 5.44
C GLU A 51 -0.41 7.14 6.18
N LEU A 52 0.46 7.87 6.89
CA LEU A 52 0.12 9.13 7.56
C LEU A 52 -0.46 10.20 6.62
N SER A 53 0.04 10.33 5.39
CA SER A 53 -0.49 11.28 4.41
C SER A 53 -1.94 11.01 3.96
N PHE A 54 -2.47 9.80 4.19
CA PHE A 54 -3.90 9.48 3.96
C PHE A 54 -4.79 9.84 5.15
N TYR A 55 -4.25 9.90 6.37
CA TYR A 55 -5.00 10.29 7.57
C TYR A 55 -5.34 11.79 7.56
N ASP A 56 -4.51 12.62 6.91
CA ASP A 56 -4.75 14.08 6.79
C ASP A 56 -5.92 14.44 5.86
N ASN A 57 -6.51 13.47 5.16
CA ASN A 57 -7.67 13.67 4.28
C ASN A 57 -8.93 12.90 4.75
N LYS A 58 -9.31 13.06 6.02
CA LYS A 58 -10.69 12.77 6.44
C LYS A 58 -11.27 13.96 7.21
N GLN A 59 -12.38 14.52 6.71
CA GLN A 59 -13.42 15.05 7.60
C GLN A 59 -13.85 13.89 8.51
N ILE A 60 -13.56 14.04 9.79
CA ILE A 60 -13.83 13.09 10.86
C ILE A 60 -15.27 13.35 11.34
N ASP A 61 -16.24 12.59 10.84
CA ASP A 61 -17.54 12.46 11.52
C ASP A 61 -17.50 11.19 12.39
N SER A 62 -16.72 11.27 13.47
CA SER A 62 -16.93 10.59 14.76
C SER A 62 -15.68 10.83 15.60
N TYR A 63 -15.68 11.95 16.33
CA TYR A 63 -14.73 12.18 17.41
C TYR A 63 -15.23 11.45 18.65
N ASP A 64 -14.69 10.27 18.93
CA ASP A 64 -14.66 9.75 20.29
C ASP A 64 -13.23 9.90 20.82
N LEU A 65 -13.08 10.74 21.85
CA LEU A 65 -11.81 11.25 22.38
C LEU A 65 -11.22 10.37 23.50
N PHE A 66 -11.82 9.19 23.77
CA PHE A 66 -11.49 8.38 24.94
C PHE A 66 -11.16 6.90 24.68
N THR A 67 -10.73 6.51 23.47
CA THR A 67 -10.23 5.14 23.25
C THR A 67 -8.76 5.16 22.82
N ASP A 68 -7.91 4.49 23.62
CA ASP A 68 -6.52 4.12 23.31
C ASP A 68 -6.45 3.06 22.18
N GLU A 69 -7.32 3.15 21.18
CA GLU A 69 -7.44 2.19 20.10
C GLU A 69 -6.84 2.77 18.83
N LYS A 70 -5.80 2.10 18.33
CA LYS A 70 -5.31 2.23 16.94
C LYS A 70 -6.53 2.34 16.03
N ILE A 71 -6.57 3.38 15.19
CA ILE A 71 -7.63 3.57 14.19
C ILE A 71 -7.70 2.29 13.34
N HIS A 72 -8.65 1.41 13.65
CA HIS A 72 -8.82 0.14 12.94
C HIS A 72 -9.44 0.46 11.58
N ILE A 73 -8.59 0.50 10.55
CA ILE A 73 -9.05 0.61 9.16
C ILE A 73 -9.97 -0.59 8.89
N GLY A 74 -11.24 -0.35 8.56
CA GLY A 74 -12.20 -1.41 8.24
C GLY A 74 -11.96 -2.03 6.85
N MET A 75 -12.55 -3.19 6.58
CA MET A 75 -12.50 -3.82 5.26
C MET A 75 -12.97 -2.87 4.15
N GLY A 76 -14.03 -2.10 4.39
CA GLY A 76 -14.56 -1.14 3.42
C GLY A 76 -13.58 -0.02 3.06
N ASP A 77 -12.80 0.46 4.04
CA ASP A 77 -11.72 1.42 3.78
C ASP A 77 -10.59 0.78 2.96
N ARG A 78 -10.23 -0.47 3.23
CA ARG A 78 -9.25 -1.21 2.42
C ARG A 78 -9.72 -1.42 0.97
N ILE A 79 -11.01 -1.69 0.75
CA ILE A 79 -11.58 -1.74 -0.61
C ILE A 79 -11.42 -0.38 -1.31
N ARG A 80 -11.68 0.74 -0.63
CA ARG A 80 -11.45 2.08 -1.19
C ARG A 80 -9.98 2.31 -1.54
N ILE A 81 -9.07 1.93 -0.64
CA ILE A 81 -7.63 2.07 -0.87
C ILE A 81 -7.22 1.28 -2.11
N PHE A 82 -7.65 0.02 -2.22
CA PHE A 82 -7.38 -0.81 -3.41
C PHE A 82 -7.94 -0.20 -4.69
N ALA A 83 -9.20 0.26 -4.66
CA ALA A 83 -9.83 0.91 -5.81
C ALA A 83 -9.05 2.16 -6.24
N LYS A 84 -8.66 3.02 -5.30
CA LYS A 84 -7.91 4.25 -5.57
C LYS A 84 -6.53 3.93 -6.15
N ARG A 85 -5.81 2.96 -5.57
CA ARG A 85 -4.47 2.55 -6.03
C ARG A 85 -4.48 1.99 -7.44
N LYS A 86 -5.39 1.05 -7.75
CA LYS A 86 -5.36 0.27 -9.00
C LYS A 86 -6.27 0.81 -10.10
N TYR A 87 -7.41 1.40 -9.74
CA TYR A 87 -8.46 1.80 -10.68
C TYR A 87 -8.80 3.30 -10.63
N GLY A 88 -8.22 4.06 -9.70
CA GLY A 88 -8.49 5.49 -9.48
C GLY A 88 -9.86 5.79 -8.85
N THR A 89 -10.90 5.05 -9.22
CA THR A 89 -12.27 5.25 -8.73
C THR A 89 -12.96 3.95 -8.32
N LEU A 90 -13.94 4.06 -7.41
CA LEU A 90 -14.81 2.93 -7.03
C LEU A 90 -15.66 2.42 -8.19
N LYS A 91 -16.07 3.32 -9.10
CA LYS A 91 -16.86 2.95 -10.28
C LYS A 91 -16.05 2.04 -11.21
N SER A 92 -14.81 2.41 -11.50
CA SER A 92 -13.90 1.62 -12.32
C SER A 92 -13.57 0.26 -11.70
N LEU A 93 -13.47 0.18 -10.36
CA LEU A 93 -13.36 -1.11 -9.67
C LEU A 93 -14.64 -1.96 -9.85
N ALA A 94 -15.83 -1.38 -9.69
CA ALA A 94 -17.09 -2.11 -9.84
C ALA A 94 -17.25 -2.69 -11.26
N GLU A 95 -16.88 -1.91 -12.28
CA GLU A 95 -16.84 -2.32 -13.68
C GLU A 95 -15.86 -3.49 -13.88
N ALA A 96 -14.62 -3.38 -13.38
CA ALA A 96 -13.63 -4.45 -13.45
C ALA A 96 -14.05 -5.72 -12.69
N MET A 97 -14.83 -5.57 -11.62
CA MET A 97 -15.39 -6.67 -10.83
C MET A 97 -16.65 -7.28 -11.46
N GLU A 98 -17.20 -6.69 -12.52
CA GLU A 98 -18.48 -7.07 -13.13
C GLU A 98 -19.62 -7.12 -12.09
N ILE A 99 -19.71 -6.09 -11.25
CA ILE A 99 -20.79 -5.87 -10.29
C ILE A 99 -21.34 -4.46 -10.41
N SER A 100 -22.56 -4.23 -9.90
CA SER A 100 -23.08 -2.86 -9.85
C SER A 100 -22.34 -2.02 -8.79
N PRO A 101 -22.20 -0.70 -8.98
CA PRO A 101 -21.67 0.20 -7.96
C PRO A 101 -22.44 0.10 -6.63
N GLN A 102 -23.74 -0.15 -6.69
CA GLN A 102 -24.58 -0.36 -5.51
C GLN A 102 -24.18 -1.64 -4.76
N GLN A 103 -23.89 -2.74 -5.48
CA GLN A 103 -23.39 -3.97 -4.85
C GLN A 103 -22.03 -3.75 -4.20
N LEU A 104 -21.12 -3.02 -4.88
CA LEU A 104 -19.82 -2.67 -4.30
C LEU A 104 -19.98 -1.82 -3.03
N GLN A 105 -20.91 -0.87 -3.05
CA GLN A 105 -21.19 0.00 -1.91
C GLN A 105 -21.64 -0.78 -0.66
N GLN A 106 -22.41 -1.86 -0.82
CA GLN A 106 -22.84 -2.70 0.31
C GLN A 106 -21.66 -3.34 1.06
N TYR A 107 -20.58 -3.70 0.34
CA TYR A 107 -19.37 -4.23 0.96
C TYR A 107 -18.53 -3.12 1.61
N ILE A 108 -18.51 -1.93 1.02
CA ILE A 108 -17.75 -0.78 1.53
C ILE A 108 -18.40 -0.21 2.80
N SER A 109 -19.72 -0.17 2.87
CA SER A 109 -20.46 0.32 4.04
C SER A 109 -20.53 -0.69 5.18
N GLY A 110 -20.08 -1.94 4.97
CA GLY A 110 -20.20 -3.01 5.95
C GLY A 110 -21.61 -3.61 6.08
N ASN A 111 -22.56 -3.19 5.24
CA ASN A 111 -23.92 -3.74 5.24
C ASN A 111 -23.98 -5.20 4.77
N ARG A 112 -22.96 -5.64 4.04
CA ARG A 112 -22.84 -7.02 3.55
C ARG A 112 -21.38 -7.44 3.58
N GLU A 113 -21.11 -8.65 4.07
CA GLU A 113 -19.79 -9.25 3.95
C GLU A 113 -19.56 -9.87 2.55
N PRO A 114 -18.39 -9.66 1.94
CA PRO A 114 -18.06 -10.28 0.66
C PRO A 114 -17.87 -11.80 0.82
N GLY A 115 -18.75 -12.56 0.20
CA GLY A 115 -18.61 -14.01 0.11
C GLY A 115 -17.49 -14.46 -0.84
N SER A 116 -17.22 -15.76 -0.89
CA SER A 116 -16.15 -16.38 -1.68
C SER A 116 -16.08 -15.93 -3.15
N LYS A 117 -17.23 -15.75 -3.81
CA LYS A 117 -17.30 -15.27 -5.21
C LYS A 117 -16.77 -13.85 -5.37
N ILE A 118 -17.06 -12.96 -4.43
CA ILE A 118 -16.60 -11.57 -4.46
C ILE A 118 -15.11 -11.50 -4.12
N LEU A 119 -14.67 -12.26 -3.13
CA LEU A 119 -13.25 -12.37 -2.77
C LEU A 119 -12.43 -12.93 -3.94
N ALA A 120 -12.92 -13.96 -4.63
CA ALA A 120 -12.25 -14.51 -5.81
C ALA A 120 -12.13 -13.47 -6.96
N ARG A 121 -13.11 -12.60 -7.13
CA ARG A 121 -13.03 -11.50 -8.11
C ARG A 121 -11.97 -10.48 -7.70
N LEU A 122 -11.97 -10.05 -6.45
CA LEU A 122 -10.95 -9.14 -5.92
C LEU A 122 -9.54 -9.72 -6.07
N LEU A 123 -9.36 -11.00 -5.76
CA LEU A 123 -8.09 -11.70 -5.94
C LEU A 123 -7.63 -11.73 -7.40
N ARG A 124 -8.54 -12.01 -8.35
CA ARG A 124 -8.22 -11.98 -9.79
C ARG A 124 -7.81 -10.60 -10.28
N LEU A 125 -8.34 -9.55 -9.66
CA LEU A 125 -7.95 -8.17 -9.91
C LEU A 125 -6.65 -7.79 -9.19
N GLY A 126 -6.00 -8.73 -8.49
CA GLY A 126 -4.74 -8.52 -7.78
C GLY A 126 -4.90 -7.85 -6.41
N CYS A 127 -6.08 -7.96 -5.79
CA CYS A 127 -6.26 -7.58 -4.40
C CYS A 127 -5.69 -8.67 -3.49
N ASP A 128 -4.82 -8.27 -2.55
CA ASP A 128 -4.37 -9.16 -1.48
C ASP A 128 -5.52 -9.38 -0.48
N ILE A 129 -6.06 -10.60 -0.49
CA ILE A 129 -7.20 -10.98 0.35
C ILE A 129 -6.81 -11.03 1.83
N ASN A 130 -5.56 -11.35 2.17
CA ASN A 130 -5.11 -11.37 3.56
C ASN A 130 -5.03 -9.95 4.11
N TRP A 131 -4.52 -9.01 3.32
CA TRP A 131 -4.57 -7.59 3.67
C TRP A 131 -6.01 -7.09 3.76
N LEU A 132 -6.86 -7.43 2.77
CA LEU A 132 -8.26 -7.01 2.72
C LEU A 132 -9.05 -7.47 3.94
N LEU A 133 -8.87 -8.70 4.40
CA LEU A 133 -9.62 -9.26 5.51
C LEU A 133 -8.96 -8.97 6.86
N GLY A 134 -7.65 -9.16 6.97
CA GLY A 134 -6.89 -9.12 8.22
C GLY A 134 -6.21 -7.78 8.53
N GLY A 135 -6.15 -6.84 7.59
CA GLY A 135 -5.56 -5.51 7.82
C GLY A 135 -4.05 -5.50 8.08
N THR A 136 -3.37 -6.63 7.89
CA THR A 136 -1.92 -6.74 7.96
C THR A 136 -1.39 -6.87 6.55
N GLU A 137 -0.81 -5.78 6.02
CA GLU A 137 -0.14 -5.80 4.71
C GLU A 137 1.23 -6.46 4.94
N LYS A 138 1.51 -7.59 4.27
CA LYS A 138 2.90 -8.08 4.22
C LYS A 138 3.70 -7.09 3.38
N ALA A 139 4.93 -6.78 3.78
CA ALA A 139 5.85 -5.91 3.04
C ALA A 139 6.03 -6.32 1.55
N GLU A 140 5.75 -7.59 1.22
CA GLU A 140 5.72 -8.11 -0.14
C GLU A 140 4.66 -7.44 -1.04
N SER A 141 3.49 -7.10 -0.51
CA SER A 141 2.39 -6.47 -1.28
C SER A 141 2.75 -5.05 -1.73
N TYR A 142 3.55 -4.32 -0.93
CA TYR A 142 4.12 -3.03 -1.32
C TYR A 142 5.14 -3.16 -2.46
N ARG A 143 6.04 -4.16 -2.38
CA ARG A 143 7.04 -4.41 -3.43
C ARG A 143 6.37 -4.73 -4.76
N VAL A 144 5.33 -5.58 -4.73
CA VAL A 144 4.55 -5.92 -5.93
C VAL A 144 3.89 -4.68 -6.52
N TYR A 145 3.23 -3.85 -5.71
CA TYR A 145 2.58 -2.62 -6.20
C TYR A 145 3.58 -1.61 -6.79
N LYS A 146 4.73 -1.38 -6.13
CA LYS A 146 5.79 -0.48 -6.63
C LYS A 146 6.29 -0.97 -8.00
N LEU A 147 6.55 -2.27 -8.11
CA LEU A 147 6.98 -2.91 -9.36
C LEU A 147 5.92 -2.79 -10.46
N GLU A 148 4.64 -3.04 -10.16
CA GLU A 148 3.55 -2.89 -11.14
C GLU A 148 3.46 -1.45 -11.65
N ASN A 149 3.62 -0.47 -10.77
CA ASN A 149 3.53 0.95 -11.13
C ASN A 149 4.75 1.42 -11.94
N ASP A 150 5.94 0.91 -11.61
CA ASP A 150 7.15 1.19 -12.37
C ASP A 150 7.10 0.55 -13.77
N LEU A 151 6.57 -0.67 -13.89
CA LEU A 151 6.29 -1.30 -15.18
C LEU A 151 5.33 -0.47 -16.02
N LYS A 152 4.26 0.06 -15.42
CA LYS A 152 3.29 0.90 -16.13
C LYS A 152 3.94 2.18 -16.68
N LYS A 153 4.75 2.88 -15.88
CA LYS A 153 5.49 4.07 -16.33
C LYS A 153 6.47 3.75 -17.46
N LEU A 154 7.10 2.57 -17.38
CA LEU A 154 8.04 2.12 -18.41
C LEU A 154 7.32 1.83 -19.74
N GLN A 155 6.14 1.22 -19.68
CA GLN A 155 5.29 1.02 -20.85
C GLN A 155 4.85 2.35 -21.47
N GLU A 156 4.37 3.29 -20.65
CA GLU A 156 3.96 4.62 -21.10
C GLU A 156 5.12 5.41 -21.75
N THR A 157 6.35 5.23 -21.28
CA THR A 157 7.53 5.85 -21.89
C THR A 157 7.93 5.16 -23.20
N PHE A 158 7.83 3.84 -23.27
CA PHE A 158 8.07 3.09 -24.49
C PHE A 158 7.07 3.46 -25.60
N ASP A 159 5.79 3.61 -25.26
CA ASP A 159 4.75 4.03 -26.20
C ASP A 159 5.03 5.43 -26.77
N LYS A 160 5.47 6.37 -25.93
CA LYS A 160 5.88 7.72 -26.37
C LYS A 160 7.08 7.69 -27.30
N LEU A 161 8.08 6.84 -27.03
CA LEU A 161 9.25 6.69 -27.89
C LEU A 161 8.87 6.13 -29.27
N ASN A 162 7.97 5.15 -29.31
CA ASN A 162 7.50 4.59 -30.57
C ASN A 162 6.76 5.64 -31.41
N LEU A 163 5.92 6.46 -30.79
CA LEU A 163 5.24 7.56 -31.49
C LEU A 163 6.24 8.56 -32.10
N LEU A 164 7.27 8.96 -31.35
CA LEU A 164 8.32 9.85 -31.84
C LEU A 164 9.14 9.24 -32.99
N ILE A 165 9.44 7.94 -32.92
CA ILE A 165 10.16 7.24 -34.00
C ILE A 165 9.32 7.23 -35.28
N GLU A 166 8.01 7.01 -35.18
CA GLU A 166 7.12 7.05 -36.35
C GLU A 166 7.03 8.47 -36.94
N GLU A 167 6.94 9.51 -36.11
CA GLU A 167 6.95 10.91 -36.58
C GLU A 167 8.26 11.28 -37.31
N VAL A 168 9.41 10.82 -36.80
CA VAL A 168 10.72 11.05 -37.44
C VAL A 168 10.84 10.28 -38.76
N LYS A 169 10.29 9.06 -38.86
CA LYS A 169 10.26 8.30 -40.12
C LYS A 169 9.37 8.94 -41.18
N THR A 170 8.28 9.58 -40.79
CA THR A 170 7.37 10.28 -41.73
C THR A 170 7.87 11.66 -42.17
N SER A 171 8.90 12.19 -41.52
CA SER A 171 9.49 13.52 -41.80
C SER A 171 10.75 13.47 -42.68
N ASN A 172 11.15 12.29 -43.14
CA ASN A 172 12.22 12.03 -44.13
C ASN A 172 11.61 11.45 -45.41
#